data_AF-U4UV26-F1
#
_entry.id   AF-U4UV26-F1
#
_cell.length_a   1.000
_cell.length_b   1.000
_cell.length_c   1.000
_cell.angle_alpha   90.00
_cell.angle_beta   90.00
_cell.angle_gamma   90.00
#
_symmetry.space_group_name_H-M   'P 1'
#
loop_
_entity.id
_entity.type
_entity.pdbx_description
1 polymer ?
#
loop_
_entity_poly.entity_id
_entity_poly.type
_entity_poly.pdbx_seq_one_letter_code
_entity_poly.pdbx_strand_id
1 'polypeptide(L)'
;MKLQENMMMFTRAAGIIYGLWFFLAPSSYFALMGVSPEVLNEFGLGQTQQLGLALFVVVWWIYRTATHITQENCNEFMVSHAGGWGIFAVGGMYLTVTAGGSIAQNPFFYQSVVFLILAVAFYAMRSPQGEAVTG
;
A
#
# COMPACT_ATOMS: atom_id res chain seq x y z
N MET A 1 0.39 8.09 -20.68
CA MET A 1 0.47 8.55 -19.27
C MET A 1 -0.79 8.34 -18.46
N LYS A 2 -1.99 8.45 -19.06
CA LYS A 2 -3.27 8.35 -18.33
C LYS A 2 -3.40 7.11 -17.43
N LEU A 3 -2.91 5.95 -17.87
CA LEU A 3 -2.91 4.75 -17.03
C LEU A 3 -2.03 4.93 -15.79
N GLN A 4 -0.79 5.38 -15.95
CA GLN A 4 0.15 5.60 -14.85
C GLN A 4 -0.38 6.63 -13.85
N GLU A 5 -0.95 7.73 -14.36
CA GLU A 5 -1.62 8.75 -13.52
C GLU A 5 -2.74 8.13 -12.68
N ASN A 6 -3.60 7.31 -13.29
CA ASN A 6 -4.67 6.61 -12.56
C ASN A 6 -4.13 5.65 -11.51
N MET A 7 -3.05 4.93 -11.81
CA MET A 7 -2.40 4.04 -10.84
C MET A 7 -1.81 4.83 -9.66
N MET A 8 -1.12 5.94 -9.90
CA MET A 8 -0.60 6.77 -8.82
C MET A 8 -1.73 7.41 -8.00
N MET A 9 -2.85 7.79 -8.63
CA MET A 9 -4.07 8.19 -7.91
C MET A 9 -4.63 7.07 -7.03
N PHE A 10 -4.59 5.81 -7.48
CA PHE A 10 -5.00 4.68 -6.65
C PHE A 10 -4.18 4.59 -5.35
N THR A 11 -2.87 4.81 -5.40
CA THR A 11 -2.04 4.80 -4.17
C THR A 11 -2.47 5.89 -3.19
N ARG A 12 -2.80 7.08 -3.70
CA ARG A 12 -3.36 8.16 -2.88
C ARG A 12 -4.69 7.77 -2.24
N ALA A 13 -5.61 7.21 -3.03
CA ALA A 13 -6.92 6.81 -2.54
C ALA A 13 -6.81 5.71 -1.47
N ALA A 14 -5.97 4.70 -1.70
CA ALA A 14 -5.71 3.64 -0.74
C ALA A 14 -5.11 4.22 0.56
N GLY A 15 -4.13 5.11 0.47
CA GLY A 15 -3.54 5.77 1.64
C GLY A 15 -4.56 6.59 2.45
N ILE A 16 -5.51 7.27 1.79
CA ILE A 16 -6.58 8.00 2.48
C ILE A 16 -7.54 7.04 3.19
N ILE A 17 -8.01 6.01 2.49
CA ILE A 17 -9.01 5.07 3.03
C ILE A 17 -8.42 4.29 4.20
N TYR A 18 -7.25 3.67 4.01
CA TYR A 18 -6.59 2.93 5.09
C TYR A 18 -6.07 3.85 6.18
N GLY A 19 -5.60 5.06 5.85
CA GLY A 19 -5.21 6.08 6.83
C GLY A 19 -6.35 6.45 7.77
N LEU A 20 -7.53 6.76 7.21
CA LEU A 20 -8.73 7.07 7.99
C LEU A 20 -9.17 5.87 8.83
N TRP A 21 -9.19 4.68 8.24
CA TRP A 21 -9.61 3.48 8.94
C TRP A 21 -8.69 3.15 10.12
N PHE A 22 -7.38 3.14 9.90
CA PHE A 22 -6.40 2.84 10.95
C PHE A 22 -6.39 3.90 12.05
N PHE A 23 -6.58 5.17 11.71
CA PHE A 23 -6.59 6.24 12.69
C PHE A 23 -7.89 6.29 13.51
N LEU A 24 -9.05 6.17 12.88
CA LEU A 24 -10.35 6.38 13.52
C LEU A 24 -10.97 5.09 14.08
N ALA A 25 -10.70 3.94 13.46
CA ALA A 25 -11.31 2.67 13.83
C ALA A 25 -10.33 1.47 13.70
N PRO A 26 -9.16 1.51 14.37
CA PRO A 26 -8.16 0.44 14.30
C PRO A 26 -8.70 -0.92 14.77
N SER A 27 -9.59 -0.93 15.78
CA SER A 27 -10.18 -2.17 16.31
C SER A 27 -11.06 -2.89 15.29
N SER A 28 -11.80 -2.15 14.44
CA SER A 28 -12.62 -2.76 13.39
C SER A 28 -11.78 -3.33 12.25
N TYR A 29 -10.63 -2.72 11.95
CA TYR A 29 -9.64 -3.32 11.05
C TYR A 29 -9.13 -4.64 11.60
N PHE A 30 -8.70 -4.68 12.86
CA PHE A 30 -8.23 -5.93 13.49
C PHE A 30 -9.32 -7.01 13.57
N ALA A 31 -10.57 -6.63 13.83
CA ALA A 31 -11.70 -7.56 13.81
C ALA A 31 -11.90 -8.17 12.40
N LEU A 32 -11.79 -7.36 11.33
CA LEU A 32 -11.82 -7.89 9.97
C LEU A 32 -10.66 -8.87 9.71
N MET A 33 -9.49 -8.59 10.27
CA MET A 33 -8.32 -9.46 10.17
C MET A 33 -8.38 -10.68 11.09
N GLY A 34 -9.53 -10.93 11.75
CA GLY A 34 -9.75 -12.10 12.59
C GLY A 34 -9.04 -12.06 13.93
N VAL A 35 -8.57 -10.89 14.37
CA VAL A 35 -7.92 -10.72 15.67
C VAL A 35 -8.97 -10.53 16.75
N SER A 36 -8.90 -11.38 17.78
CA SER A 36 -9.83 -11.33 18.91
C SER A 36 -9.65 -10.04 19.72
N PRO A 37 -10.73 -9.38 20.19
CA PRO A 37 -10.61 -8.18 21.03
C PRO A 37 -9.78 -8.39 22.30
N GLU A 38 -9.75 -9.61 22.85
CA GLU A 38 -9.05 -9.96 24.09
C GLU A 38 -7.52 -9.90 23.96
N VAL A 39 -6.99 -10.02 22.74
CA VAL A 39 -5.55 -9.87 22.45
C VAL A 39 -5.16 -8.47 21.98
N LEU A 40 -6.15 -7.60 21.74
CA LEU A 40 -5.90 -6.20 21.41
C LEU A 40 -5.62 -5.41 22.68
N ASN A 41 -4.44 -4.79 22.73
CA ASN A 41 -4.08 -3.85 23.79
C ASN A 41 -3.98 -2.42 23.24
N GLU A 42 -4.04 -1.44 24.15
CA GLU A 42 -4.00 -0.02 23.80
C GLU A 42 -2.74 0.37 23.04
N PHE A 43 -1.59 -0.27 23.35
CA PHE A 43 -0.34 -0.02 22.65
C PHE A 43 -0.42 -0.41 21.18
N GLY A 44 -0.92 -1.62 20.87
CA GLY A 44 -1.08 -2.10 19.50
C GLY A 44 -2.06 -1.25 18.69
N LEU A 45 -3.18 -0.86 19.31
CA LEU A 45 -4.14 0.06 18.69
C LEU A 45 -3.50 1.43 18.42
N GLY A 46 -2.76 1.98 19.39
CA GLY A 46 -2.05 3.25 19.24
C GLY A 46 -1.01 3.21 18.11
N GLN A 47 -0.26 2.12 17.97
CA GLN A 47 0.68 1.95 16.85
C GLN A 47 -0.04 1.94 15.49
N THR A 48 -1.18 1.26 15.38
CA THR A 48 -1.99 1.28 14.16
C THR A 48 -2.53 2.67 13.87
N GLN A 49 -2.95 3.44 14.87
CA GLN A 49 -3.39 4.83 14.67
C GLN A 49 -2.24 5.72 14.16
N GLN A 50 -1.03 5.57 14.71
CA GLN A 50 0.16 6.27 14.23
C GLN A 50 0.50 5.89 12.78
N LEU A 51 0.34 4.61 12.41
CA LEU A 51 0.47 4.19 11.02
C LEU A 51 -0.58 4.88 10.13
N GLY A 52 -1.81 5.04 10.60
CA GLY A 52 -2.85 5.81 9.92
C GLY A 52 -2.43 7.25 9.64
N LEU A 53 -1.85 7.94 10.63
CA LEU A 53 -1.29 9.29 10.45
C LEU A 53 -0.11 9.32 9.48
N ALA A 54 0.80 8.34 9.57
CA ALA A 54 1.93 8.24 8.65
C ALA A 54 1.48 8.05 7.20
N LEU A 55 0.39 7.31 6.95
CA LEU A 55 -0.20 7.18 5.61
C LEU A 55 -0.70 8.53 5.08
N PHE A 56 -1.25 9.41 5.91
CA PHE A 56 -1.62 10.76 5.47
C PHE A 56 -0.41 11.62 5.09
N VAL A 57 0.72 11.48 5.80
CA VAL A 57 1.98 12.15 5.41
C VAL A 57 2.44 11.66 4.03
N VAL A 58 2.38 10.35 3.78
CA VAL A 58 2.69 9.76 2.47
C VAL A 58 1.74 10.26 1.38
N VAL A 59 0.43 10.29 1.65
CA VAL A 59 -0.57 10.81 0.70
C VAL A 59 -0.30 12.29 0.36
N TRP A 60 -0.03 13.10 1.39
CA TRP A 60 0.31 14.51 1.20
C TRP A 60 1.55 14.67 0.33
N TRP A 61 2.61 13.87 0.60
CA TRP A 61 3.83 13.85 -0.20
C TRP A 61 3.53 13.52 -1.67
N ILE A 62 2.79 12.44 -1.93
CA ILE A 62 2.42 12.03 -3.30
C ILE A 62 1.60 13.12 -3.99
N TYR A 63 0.68 13.78 -3.28
CA TYR A 63 -0.09 14.90 -3.82
C TYR A 63 0.81 16.05 -4.25
N ARG A 64 1.81 16.40 -3.43
CA ARG A 64 2.76 17.49 -3.71
C ARG A 64 3.70 17.15 -4.86
N THR A 65 4.11 15.90 -5.01
CA THR A 65 5.00 15.49 -6.11
C THR A 65 4.26 15.24 -7.42
N ALA A 66 2.95 14.95 -7.38
CA ALA A 66 2.15 14.62 -8.57
C ALA A 66 2.22 15.68 -9.69
N THR A 67 2.32 16.97 -9.34
CA THR A 67 2.42 18.07 -10.33
C THR A 67 3.77 18.14 -11.05
N HIS A 68 4.75 17.37 -10.60
CA HIS A 68 6.11 17.35 -11.16
C HIS A 68 6.36 16.10 -12.02
N ILE A 69 5.34 15.27 -12.22
CA ILE A 69 5.44 14.05 -13.00
C ILE A 69 5.30 14.39 -14.49
N THR A 70 6.29 14.00 -15.26
CA THR A 70 6.37 14.17 -16.72
C THR A 70 6.56 12.81 -17.38
N GLN A 71 6.51 12.75 -18.72
CA GLN A 71 6.77 11.48 -19.43
C GLN A 71 8.17 10.93 -19.15
N GLU A 72 9.16 11.80 -18.95
CA GLU A 72 10.57 11.44 -18.77
C GLU A 72 10.83 10.79 -17.41
N ASN A 73 10.20 11.31 -16.34
CA ASN A 73 10.41 10.81 -14.97
C ASN A 73 9.29 9.87 -14.47
N CYS A 74 8.24 9.64 -15.27
CA CYS A 74 7.11 8.79 -14.89
C CYS A 74 7.55 7.38 -14.45
N ASN A 75 8.55 6.82 -15.13
CA ASN A 75 9.09 5.51 -14.78
C ASN A 75 9.62 5.47 -13.35
N GLU A 76 10.40 6.47 -12.95
CA GLU A 76 10.99 6.57 -11.60
C GLU A 76 9.91 6.71 -10.53
N PHE A 77 8.87 7.51 -10.80
CA PHE A 77 7.73 7.64 -9.90
C PHE A 77 6.95 6.33 -9.77
N MET A 78 6.68 5.63 -10.87
CA MET A 78 6.01 4.33 -10.86
C MET A 78 6.83 3.28 -10.10
N VAL A 79 8.15 3.24 -10.29
CA VAL A 79 9.06 2.36 -9.55
C VAL A 79 9.08 2.70 -8.06
N SER A 80 9.03 3.99 -7.70
CA SER A 80 8.95 4.42 -6.29
C SER A 80 7.67 3.95 -5.62
N HIS A 81 6.52 4.05 -6.32
CA HIS A 81 5.25 3.51 -5.83
C HIS A 81 5.30 1.98 -5.72
N ALA A 82 5.87 1.30 -6.72
CA ALA A 82 6.08 -0.15 -6.68
C ALA A 82 6.92 -0.56 -5.47
N GLY A 83 7.99 0.19 -5.18
CA GLY A 83 8.85 -0.02 -4.01
C GLY A 83 8.08 0.13 -2.70
N GLY A 84 7.24 1.16 -2.57
CA GLY A 84 6.39 1.36 -1.39
C GLY A 84 5.45 0.16 -1.15
N TRP A 85 4.71 -0.26 -2.18
CA TRP A 85 3.85 -1.45 -2.11
C TRP A 85 4.65 -2.72 -1.79
N GLY A 86 5.85 -2.86 -2.39
CA GLY A 86 6.75 -3.98 -2.15
C GLY A 86 7.27 -4.05 -0.72
N ILE A 87 7.59 -2.92 -0.09
CA ILE A 87 8.00 -2.85 1.32
C ILE A 87 6.86 -3.35 2.22
N PHE A 88 5.64 -2.89 2.01
CA PHE A 88 4.47 -3.39 2.76
C PHE A 88 4.24 -4.87 2.55
N ALA A 89 4.40 -5.37 1.32
CA ALA A 89 4.23 -6.78 0.99
C ALA A 89 5.28 -7.66 1.67
N VAL A 90 6.57 -7.37 1.47
CA VAL A 90 7.67 -8.18 2.02
C VAL A 90 7.70 -8.09 3.54
N GLY A 91 7.52 -6.89 4.10
CA GLY A 91 7.44 -6.68 5.54
C GLY A 91 6.27 -7.44 6.17
N GLY A 92 5.07 -7.35 5.60
CA GLY A 92 3.88 -8.05 6.09
C GLY A 92 4.00 -9.57 6.01
N MET A 93 4.58 -10.10 4.91
CA MET A 93 4.87 -11.53 4.79
C MET A 93 5.88 -11.99 5.84
N TYR A 94 6.99 -11.25 6.02
CA TYR A 94 7.99 -11.54 7.04
C TYR A 94 7.36 -11.60 8.43
N LEU A 95 6.60 -10.58 8.82
CA LEU A 95 5.92 -10.53 10.12
C LEU A 95 4.99 -11.73 10.31
N THR A 96 4.20 -12.08 9.28
CA THR A 96 3.29 -13.22 9.33
C THR A 96 4.03 -14.55 9.52
N VAL A 97 5.14 -14.76 8.80
CA VAL A 97 5.97 -15.97 8.92
C VAL A 97 6.59 -16.06 10.31
N THR A 98 7.12 -14.96 10.83
CA THR A 98 7.78 -14.94 12.15
C THR A 98 6.82 -15.09 13.33
N ALA A 99 5.53 -14.80 13.14
CA ALA A 99 4.52 -14.97 14.19
C ALA A 99 4.20 -16.44 14.51
N GLY A 100 4.65 -17.39 13.67
CA GLY A 100 4.59 -18.84 13.97
C GLY A 100 3.22 -19.51 13.81
N GLY A 101 2.22 -18.80 13.30
CA GLY A 101 0.88 -19.34 13.03
C GLY A 101 0.72 -19.95 11.62
N SER A 102 -0.47 -20.52 11.36
CA SER A 102 -0.81 -21.04 10.02
C SER A 102 -0.92 -19.91 8.99
N ILE A 103 0.02 -19.86 8.04
CA ILE A 103 0.07 -18.86 6.97
C ILE A 103 -1.21 -18.89 6.13
N ALA A 104 -1.68 -20.10 5.78
CA ALA A 104 -2.86 -20.29 4.92
C ALA A 104 -4.17 -19.80 5.55
N GLN A 105 -4.20 -19.60 6.87
CA GLN A 105 -5.37 -19.07 7.58
C GLN A 105 -5.17 -17.64 8.08
N ASN A 106 -4.06 -17.00 7.72
CA ASN A 106 -3.72 -15.67 8.23
C ASN A 106 -4.14 -14.57 7.24
N PRO A 107 -5.15 -13.74 7.56
CA PRO A 107 -5.61 -12.66 6.67
C PRO A 107 -4.50 -11.64 6.34
N PHE A 108 -3.55 -11.40 7.25
CA PHE A 108 -2.42 -10.49 7.02
C PHE A 108 -1.47 -11.00 5.94
N PHE A 109 -1.32 -12.33 5.80
CA PHE A 109 -0.57 -12.90 4.70
C PHE A 109 -1.23 -12.58 3.35
N TYR A 110 -2.54 -12.79 3.23
CA TYR A 110 -3.27 -12.51 2.00
C TYR A 110 -3.28 -11.03 1.65
N GLN A 111 -3.41 -10.14 2.64
CA GLN A 111 -3.23 -8.70 2.43
C GLN A 111 -1.83 -8.39 1.87
N SER A 112 -0.79 -9.04 2.40
CA SER A 112 0.58 -8.86 1.91
C SER A 112 0.78 -9.38 0.48
N VAL A 113 0.08 -10.46 0.10
CA VAL A 113 0.04 -10.95 -1.29
C VAL A 113 -0.62 -9.92 -2.21
N VAL A 114 -1.71 -9.29 -1.78
CA VAL A 114 -2.36 -8.20 -2.56
C VAL A 114 -1.38 -7.05 -2.78
N PHE A 115 -0.65 -6.64 -1.75
CA PHE A 115 0.37 -5.60 -1.88
C PHE A 115 1.51 -6.01 -2.81
N LEU A 116 1.91 -7.29 -2.82
CA LEU A 116 2.91 -7.79 -3.76
C LEU A 116 2.40 -7.70 -5.21
N ILE A 117 1.15 -8.09 -5.45
CA ILE A 117 0.51 -7.98 -6.77
C ILE A 117 0.48 -6.52 -7.23
N LEU A 118 0.14 -5.59 -6.34
CA LEU A 118 0.20 -4.16 -6.63
C LEU A 118 1.63 -3.72 -6.98
N ALA A 119 2.63 -4.10 -6.19
CA ALA A 119 4.02 -3.77 -6.47
C ALA A 119 4.46 -4.24 -7.87
N VAL A 120 4.16 -5.49 -8.22
CA VAL A 120 4.44 -6.06 -9.54
C VAL A 120 3.68 -5.32 -10.63
N ALA A 121 2.41 -4.98 -10.43
CA ALA A 121 1.62 -4.24 -11.40
C ALA A 121 2.19 -2.84 -11.68
N PHE A 122 2.55 -2.08 -10.63
CA PHE A 122 3.20 -0.77 -10.80
C PHE A 122 4.55 -0.88 -11.50
N TYR A 123 5.34 -1.89 -11.15
CA TYR A 123 6.62 -2.12 -11.81
C TYR A 123 6.45 -2.52 -13.27
N ALA A 124 5.52 -3.42 -13.59
CA ALA A 124 5.27 -3.87 -14.97
C ALA A 124 4.75 -2.74 -15.86
N MET A 125 3.86 -1.90 -15.34
CA MET A 125 3.23 -0.79 -16.06
C MET A 125 4.00 0.54 -15.94
N ARG A 126 5.26 0.50 -15.48
CA ARG A 126 6.06 1.69 -15.15
C ARG A 126 6.33 2.63 -16.31
N SER A 127 6.47 2.09 -17.52
CA SER A 127 6.71 2.89 -18.71
C SER A 127 5.38 3.28 -19.35
N PRO A 128 5.15 4.56 -19.68
CA PRO A 128 4.08 4.93 -20.58
C PRO A 128 4.25 4.14 -21.87
N GLN A 129 3.27 3.29 -22.21
CA GLN A 129 3.26 2.69 -23.54
C GLN A 129 3.02 3.84 -24.52
N GLY A 130 4.07 4.21 -25.25
CA GLY A 130 3.90 4.97 -26.49
C GLY A 130 3.01 4.13 -27.40
N GLU A 131 2.11 4.79 -28.13
CA GLU A 131 1.40 4.16 -29.24
C GLU A 131 2.36 3.23 -29.98
N ALA A 132 1.98 1.96 -30.11
CA ALA A 132 2.69 1.06 -30.99
C ALA A 132 2.78 1.77 -32.34
N VAL A 133 3.99 2.16 -32.74
CA VAL A 133 4.25 2.60 -34.10
C VAL A 133 3.95 1.38 -34.96
N THR A 134 2.74 1.32 -35.50
CA THR A 134 2.39 0.43 -36.60
C THR A 134 3.15 0.96 -37.81
N GLY A 135 4.40 0.51 -37.94
CA GLY A 135 5.16 0.55 -39.19
C GLY A 135 4.79 -0.64 -40.07
#